data_AF-A0A9E2UNS9-F1
#
_entry.id   AF-A0A9E2UNS9-F1
#
_cell.length_a   1.000
_cell.length_b   1.000
_cell.length_c   1.000
_cell.angle_alpha   90.00
_cell.angle_beta   90.00
_cell.angle_gamma   90.00
#
_symmetry.space_group_name_H-M   'P 1'
#
loop_
_entity.id
_entity.type
_entity.pdbx_description
1 polymer ?
#
loop_
_entity_poly.entity_id
_entity_poly.type
_entity_poly.pdbx_seq_one_letter_code
_entity_poly.pdbx_strand_id
1 'polypeptide(L)'
;MSLRTIPVPGIPCDAEGPVFREPWEAQAFAMALALHERGLFTWPEWAATLGAEIKRAQAAGDPDTGETYYRHWLNALERLVAEKGVADAATLARYRDAWEHAADRTPHGQPIALVAADFGE
;
A
#
# COMPACT_ATOMS: atom_id res chain seq x y z
N MET A 1 17.77 -2.74 -28.87
CA MET A 1 17.36 -1.44 -28.27
C MET A 1 17.20 -1.70 -26.78
N SER A 2 18.28 -1.49 -26.01
CA SER A 2 18.32 -1.83 -24.58
C SER A 2 17.71 -0.69 -23.80
N LEU A 3 16.48 -0.88 -23.30
CA LEU A 3 15.83 0.07 -22.41
C LEU A 3 16.56 -0.01 -21.07
N ARG A 4 17.38 0.99 -20.78
CA ARG A 4 17.92 1.23 -19.43
C ARG A 4 16.74 1.57 -18.52
N THR A 5 16.29 0.61 -17.73
CA THR A 5 15.50 0.85 -16.53
C THR A 5 16.36 1.74 -15.61
N ILE A 6 15.88 2.95 -15.35
CA ILE A 6 16.52 3.83 -14.36
C ILE A 6 16.15 3.24 -12.99
N PRO A 7 17.11 2.75 -12.19
CA PRO A 7 16.80 2.24 -10.87
C PRO A 7 16.36 3.40 -9.98
N VAL A 8 15.10 3.37 -9.55
CA VAL A 8 14.63 4.23 -8.47
C VAL A 8 15.25 3.68 -7.17
N PRO A 9 15.99 4.49 -6.39
CA PRO A 9 16.60 4.02 -5.15
C PRO A 9 15.53 3.51 -4.18
N GLY A 10 15.61 2.23 -3.76
CA GLY A 10 14.73 1.64 -2.75
C GLY A 10 13.66 0.67 -3.26
N ILE A 11 13.63 0.33 -4.55
CA ILE A 11 12.75 -0.74 -5.06
C ILE A 11 13.40 -2.12 -4.83
N PRO A 12 12.67 -3.12 -4.29
CA PRO A 12 13.10 -4.52 -4.34
C PRO A 12 13.15 -4.99 -5.81
N CYS A 13 14.35 -5.06 -6.37
CA CYS A 13 14.58 -5.51 -7.74
C CYS A 13 15.34 -6.84 -7.77
N ASP A 14 14.99 -7.72 -8.70
CA ASP A 14 15.89 -8.78 -9.18
C ASP A 14 16.63 -8.31 -10.44
N ALA A 15 17.28 -9.24 -11.17
CA ALA A 15 18.03 -8.93 -12.38
C ALA A 15 17.17 -8.39 -13.54
N GLU A 16 15.83 -8.50 -13.48
CA GLU A 16 14.90 -8.14 -14.56
C GLU A 16 13.93 -7.00 -14.17
N GLY A 17 13.74 -6.68 -12.89
CA GLY A 17 12.93 -5.53 -12.47
C GLY A 17 12.31 -5.64 -11.07
N PRO A 18 11.29 -4.81 -10.74
CA PRO A 18 10.56 -4.89 -9.49
C PRO A 18 9.82 -6.23 -9.37
N VAL A 19 10.16 -7.07 -8.39
CA VAL A 19 9.48 -8.36 -8.19
C VAL A 19 8.30 -8.16 -7.23
N PHE A 20 7.15 -7.78 -7.77
CA PHE A 20 5.89 -7.83 -7.04
C PHE A 20 5.38 -9.27 -7.01
N ARG A 21 5.11 -9.80 -5.83
CA ARG A 21 4.59 -11.16 -5.61
C ARG A 21 3.10 -11.25 -5.91
N GLU A 22 2.39 -10.16 -5.65
CA GLU A 22 0.95 -10.05 -5.83
C GLU A 22 0.60 -8.73 -6.52
N PRO A 23 -0.49 -8.67 -7.31
CA PRO A 23 -0.89 -7.45 -8.01
C PRO A 23 -1.06 -6.22 -7.11
N TRP A 24 -1.50 -6.43 -5.86
CA TRP A 24 -1.72 -5.34 -4.90
C TRP A 24 -0.41 -4.67 -4.47
N GLU A 25 0.73 -5.37 -4.48
CA GLU A 25 2.03 -4.79 -4.11
C GLU A 25 2.46 -3.72 -5.14
N ALA A 26 2.21 -3.99 -6.43
CA ALA A 26 2.46 -3.05 -7.52
C ALA A 26 1.55 -1.82 -7.43
N GLN A 27 0.28 -2.03 -7.07
CA GLN A 27 -0.70 -0.96 -6.89
C GLN A 27 -0.31 -0.07 -5.69
N ALA A 28 0.05 -0.68 -4.57
CA ALA A 28 0.56 0.02 -3.41
C ALA A 28 1.73 0.90 -3.83
N PHE A 29 2.78 0.31 -4.43
CA PHE A 29 3.96 1.02 -4.93
C PHE A 29 3.60 2.24 -5.81
N ALA A 30 2.74 2.03 -6.81
CA ALA A 30 2.31 3.09 -7.70
C ALA A 30 1.59 4.23 -6.96
N MET A 31 0.80 3.93 -5.92
CA MET A 31 0.13 4.94 -5.10
C MET A 31 1.12 5.81 -4.32
N ALA A 32 2.13 5.25 -3.64
CA ALA A 32 3.10 6.10 -2.94
C ALA A 32 3.90 6.95 -3.91
N LEU A 33 4.30 6.42 -5.07
CA LEU A 33 5.01 7.20 -6.07
C LEU A 33 4.15 8.40 -6.53
N ALA A 34 2.88 8.15 -6.86
CA ALA A 34 1.96 9.20 -7.27
C ALA A 34 1.70 10.24 -6.17
N LEU A 35 1.60 9.84 -4.90
CA LEU A 35 1.43 10.77 -3.79
C LEU A 35 2.68 11.59 -3.50
N HIS A 36 3.87 10.98 -3.61
CA HIS A 36 5.15 11.67 -3.53
C HIS A 36 5.31 12.70 -4.66
N GLU A 37 5.03 12.32 -5.92
CA GLU A 37 5.10 13.23 -7.07
C GLU A 37 4.16 14.43 -6.94
N ARG A 38 3.05 14.27 -6.22
CA ARG A 38 2.10 15.32 -5.87
C ARG A 38 2.50 16.14 -4.63
N GLY A 39 3.65 15.83 -4.03
CA GLY A 39 4.21 16.55 -2.89
C GLY A 39 3.53 16.29 -1.55
N LEU A 40 2.78 15.18 -1.40
CA LEU A 40 2.08 14.88 -0.14
C LEU A 40 3.07 14.59 1.00
N PHE A 41 4.17 13.92 0.67
CA PHE A 41 5.29 13.63 1.56
C PHE A 41 6.59 13.58 0.75
N THR A 42 7.70 13.64 1.46
CA THR A 42 9.06 13.55 0.92
C THR A 42 9.64 12.15 1.13
N TRP A 43 10.63 11.75 0.31
CA TRP A 43 11.31 10.46 0.51
C TRP A 43 11.95 10.26 1.90
N PRO A 44 12.52 11.29 2.57
CA PRO A 44 12.96 11.15 3.95
C PRO A 44 11.83 10.85 4.94
N GLU A 45 10.67 11.49 4.81
CA GLU A 45 9.48 11.18 5.62
C GLU A 45 9.00 9.75 5.35
N TRP A 46 8.99 9.32 4.09
CA TRP A 46 8.68 7.96 3.69
C TRP A 46 9.62 6.93 4.35
N ALA A 47 10.93 7.11 4.19
CA ALA A 47 11.92 6.20 4.74
C ALA A 47 11.85 6.12 6.27
N ALA A 48 11.62 7.25 6.95
CA ALA A 48 11.45 7.29 8.40
C ALA A 48 10.20 6.52 8.85
N THR A 49 9.08 6.73 8.17
CA THR A 49 7.78 6.09 8.48
C THR A 49 7.86 4.59 8.23
N LEU A 50 8.34 4.16 7.06
CA LEU A 50 8.53 2.74 6.73
C LEU A 50 9.47 2.04 7.71
N GLY A 51 10.59 2.69 8.06
CA GLY A 51 11.52 2.16 9.05
C GLY A 51 10.90 2.01 10.45
N ALA A 52 9.97 2.90 10.83
CA ALA A 52 9.24 2.78 12.09
C ALA A 52 8.25 1.61 12.07
N GLU A 53 7.52 1.41 10.97
CA GLU A 53 6.58 0.28 10.82
C GLU A 53 7.29 -1.08 10.84
N ILE A 54 8.42 -1.21 10.12
CA ILE A 54 9.23 -2.43 10.13
C ILE A 54 9.73 -2.73 11.56
N LYS A 55 10.27 -1.74 12.27
CA LYS A 55 10.73 -1.91 13.65
C LYS A 55 9.60 -2.33 14.59
N ARG A 56 8.42 -1.73 14.44
CA ARG A 56 7.23 -2.07 15.22
C ARG A 56 6.80 -3.52 14.97
N ALA A 57 6.79 -3.95 13.71
CA ALA A 57 6.44 -5.32 13.35
C ALA A 57 7.45 -6.35 13.87
N GLN A 58 8.75 -6.08 13.70
CA GLN A 58 9.83 -6.92 14.25
C GLN A 58 9.72 -7.05 15.77
N ALA A 59 9.43 -5.95 16.47
CA ALA A 59 9.20 -5.97 17.92
C ALA A 59 7.95 -6.78 18.32
N ALA A 60 6.98 -6.93 17.43
CA ALA A 60 5.79 -7.76 17.60
C ALA A 60 6.01 -9.24 17.19
N GLY A 61 7.22 -9.62 16.79
CA GLY A 61 7.60 -10.99 16.45
C GLY A 61 7.50 -11.32 14.95
N ASP A 62 7.39 -10.31 14.08
CA ASP A 62 7.40 -10.52 12.63
C ASP A 62 8.75 -11.10 12.16
N PRO A 63 8.76 -12.28 11.51
CA PRO A 63 9.99 -12.89 11.04
C PRO A 63 10.57 -12.08 9.88
N ASP A 64 11.88 -11.81 9.92
CA ASP A 64 12.60 -11.03 8.92
C ASP A 64 12.89 -11.84 7.64
N THR A 65 11.83 -12.37 7.01
CA THR A 65 11.88 -13.19 5.78
C THR A 65 11.57 -12.38 4.53
N GLY A 66 11.15 -11.11 4.70
CA GLY A 66 10.71 -10.23 3.61
C GLY A 66 9.29 -10.52 3.09
N GLU A 67 8.62 -11.57 3.56
CA GLU A 67 7.24 -11.92 3.15
C GLU A 67 6.21 -10.86 3.55
N THR A 68 6.49 -10.10 4.60
CA THR A 68 5.63 -9.04 5.14
C THR A 68 6.07 -7.64 4.72
N TYR A 69 7.11 -7.52 3.90
CA TYR A 69 7.70 -6.22 3.53
C TYR A 69 6.68 -5.26 2.92
N TYR A 70 5.89 -5.71 1.93
CA TYR A 70 4.87 -4.86 1.32
C TYR A 70 3.67 -4.59 2.24
N ARG A 71 3.47 -5.40 3.30
CA ARG A 71 2.48 -5.06 4.34
C ARG A 71 2.96 -3.88 5.18
N HIS A 72 4.24 -3.85 5.57
CA HIS A 72 4.83 -2.68 6.25
C HIS A 72 4.82 -1.45 5.37
N TRP A 73 5.04 -1.65 4.07
CA TRP A 73 4.96 -0.62 3.05
C TRP A 73 3.54 -0.02 2.98
N LEU A 74 2.51 -0.86 2.93
CA LEU A 74 1.11 -0.40 2.93
C LEU A 74 0.75 0.33 4.23
N ASN A 75 1.15 -0.21 5.39
CA ASN A 75 0.95 0.44 6.69
C ASN A 75 1.60 1.83 6.75
N ALA A 76 2.81 1.99 6.20
CA ALA A 76 3.50 3.27 6.14
C ALA A 76 2.75 4.27 5.24
N LEU A 77 2.21 3.81 4.11
CA LEU A 77 1.39 4.65 3.23
C LEU A 77 0.11 5.11 3.92
N GLU A 78 -0.64 4.19 4.54
CA GLU A 78 -1.87 4.50 5.30
C GLU A 78 -1.61 5.49 6.42
N ARG A 79 -0.49 5.31 7.14
CA ARG A 79 -0.07 6.23 8.20
C ARG A 79 0.24 7.63 7.66
N LEU A 80 1.00 7.75 6.58
CA LEU A 80 1.33 9.05 5.99
C LEU A 80 0.07 9.78 5.49
N VAL A 81 -0.85 9.09 4.80
CA VAL A 81 -2.08 9.76 4.33
C VAL A 81 -2.96 10.21 5.49
N ALA A 82 -2.97 9.48 6.61
CA ALA A 82 -3.67 9.88 7.83
C ALA A 82 -3.00 11.07 8.52
N GLU A 83 -1.68 11.04 8.71
CA GLU A 83 -0.91 12.15 9.32
C GLU A 83 -1.01 13.44 8.49
N LYS A 84 -1.15 13.32 7.16
CA LYS A 84 -1.33 14.46 6.25
C LYS A 84 -2.79 14.88 6.06
N GLY A 85 -3.74 14.22 6.73
CA GLY A 85 -5.17 14.58 6.72
C GLY A 85 -5.91 14.28 5.41
N VAL A 86 -5.38 13.39 4.56
CA VAL A 86 -6.02 12.99 3.29
C VAL A 86 -7.11 11.95 3.52
N ALA A 87 -6.84 10.96 4.37
CA ALA A 87 -7.79 9.94 4.79
C ALA A 87 -7.39 9.47 6.19
N ASP A 88 -8.26 9.71 7.17
CA ASP A 88 -8.02 9.23 8.54
C ASP A 88 -8.27 7.72 8.67
N ALA A 89 -7.87 7.15 9.79
CA ALA A 89 -8.03 5.72 10.06
C ALA A 89 -9.50 5.27 10.02
N ALA A 90 -10.44 6.14 10.40
CA ALA A 90 -11.87 5.86 10.34
C ALA A 90 -12.37 5.76 8.89
N THR A 91 -11.91 6.66 8.02
CA THR A 91 -12.21 6.64 6.59
C THR A 91 -11.62 5.41 5.93
N LEU A 92 -10.36 5.09 6.18
CA LEU A 92 -9.72 3.89 5.65
C LEU A 92 -10.45 2.61 6.08
N ALA A 93 -10.80 2.52 7.37
CA ALA A 93 -11.59 1.41 7.90
C ALA A 93 -12.96 1.30 7.23
N ARG A 94 -13.69 2.42 7.13
CA ARG A 94 -15.00 2.47 6.48
C ARG A 94 -14.95 1.99 5.02
N TYR A 95 -13.92 2.36 4.27
CA TYR A 95 -13.76 1.90 2.88
C TYR A 95 -13.37 0.43 2.78
N ARG A 96 -12.50 -0.06 3.67
CA ARG A 96 -12.17 -1.49 3.75
C ARG A 96 -13.44 -2.32 3.98
N ASP A 97 -14.22 -1.94 4.99
CA ASP A 97 -15.44 -2.67 5.36
C ASP A 97 -16.48 -2.61 4.24
N ALA A 98 -16.59 -1.47 3.54
CA ALA A 98 -17.47 -1.34 2.38
C ALA A 98 -17.01 -2.20 1.20
N TRP A 99 -15.71 -2.30 0.94
CA TRP A 99 -15.18 -3.21 -0.10
C TRP A 99 -15.38 -4.68 0.26
N GLU A 100 -15.29 -5.05 1.55
CA GLU A 100 -15.60 -6.39 2.04
C GLU A 100 -17.07 -6.73 1.79
N HIS A 101 -18.00 -5.85 2.15
CA HIS A 101 -19.42 -6.03 1.83
C HIS A 101 -19.67 -6.14 0.32
N ALA A 102 -19.02 -5.30 -0.49
CA ALA A 102 -19.15 -5.32 -1.94
C ALA A 102 -18.68 -6.66 -2.52
N ALA A 103 -17.56 -7.20 -2.00
CA ALA A 103 -17.03 -8.49 -2.39
C ALA A 103 -18.00 -9.62 -2.01
N ASP A 104 -18.49 -9.64 -0.76
CA ASP A 104 -19.38 -10.67 -0.24
C ASP A 104 -20.70 -10.79 -1.01
N ARG A 105 -21.29 -9.64 -1.39
CA ARG A 105 -22.56 -9.65 -2.15
C ARG A 105 -22.39 -9.92 -3.64
N THR A 106 -21.16 -9.90 -4.17
CA THR A 106 -20.92 -10.05 -5.61
C THR A 106 -20.79 -11.53 -5.97
N PRO A 107 -21.69 -12.08 -6.81
CA PRO A 107 -21.56 -13.46 -7.26
C PRO A 107 -20.23 -13.74 -7.95
N HIS A 108 -19.67 -14.93 -7.76
CA HIS A 108 -18.42 -15.33 -8.41
C HIS A 108 -18.48 -15.14 -9.93
N GLY A 109 -17.42 -14.56 -10.50
CA GLY A 109 -17.31 -14.26 -11.93
C GLY A 109 -17.93 -12.92 -12.35
N GLN A 110 -18.59 -12.18 -11.44
CA GLN A 110 -19.02 -10.81 -11.68
C GLN A 110 -17.98 -9.80 -11.18
N PRO A 111 -17.85 -8.63 -11.83
CA PRO A 111 -16.99 -7.55 -11.32
C PRO A 111 -17.50 -7.03 -9.97
N ILE A 112 -16.58 -6.86 -9.02
CA ILE A 112 -16.89 -6.20 -7.73
C ILE A 112 -16.97 -4.70 -7.99
N ALA A 113 -18.10 -4.09 -7.63
CA ALA A 113 -18.32 -2.66 -7.75
C ALA A 113 -18.81 -2.11 -6.41
N LEU A 114 -18.18 -1.03 -5.94
CA LEU A 114 -18.55 -0.33 -4.71
C LEU A 114 -19.77 0.57 -4.97
N VAL A 115 -20.82 0.43 -4.15
CA VAL A 115 -22.04 1.26 -4.20
C VAL A 115 -22.35 1.87 -2.85
N ALA A 116 -23.21 2.88 -2.81
CA ALA A 116 -23.56 3.59 -1.58
C ALA A 116 -24.04 2.68 -0.45
N ALA A 117 -24.79 1.62 -0.78
CA ALA A 117 -25.30 0.66 0.19
C ALA A 117 -24.21 -0.15 0.91
N ASP A 118 -23.00 -0.24 0.36
CA ASP A 118 -21.90 -1.01 0.96
C ASP A 118 -21.31 -0.32 2.20
N PHE A 119 -21.49 0.99 2.32
CA PHE A 119 -20.93 1.81 3.41
C PHE A 119 -21.69 1.71 4.73
N GLY A 120 -22.79 0.95 4.78
CA GLY A 120 -23.76 0.99 5.87
C GLY A 120 -24.54 2.30 5.90
N GLU A 121 -25.83 2.24 6.21
CA GLU A 121 -26.59 3.41 6.70
C GLU A 121 -26.30 3.64 8.19
#